data_AF-A0A962WZG3-F1
#
_entry.id   AF-A0A962WZG3-F1
#
_cell.length_a   1.000
_cell.length_b   1.000
_cell.length_c   1.000
_cell.angle_alpha   90.00
_cell.angle_beta   90.00
_cell.angle_gamma   90.00
#
_symmetry.space_group_name_H-M   'P 1'
#
loop_
_entity.id
_entity.type
_entity.pdbx_description
1 polymer ?
#
loop_
_entity_poly.entity_id
_entity_poly.type
_entity_poly.pdbx_seq_one_letter_code
_entity_poly.pdbx_strand_id
1 'polypeptide(L)'
;SIPMQEIWMLQSRFPERRRKRVFRLLSHPRFRAAYDFLELRLEAEPELAGEFAFWRDAQELSGDQLSAHLGPPRTGGGDPKPSRRRRRRRRKPASESSE
;
A
#
# COMPACT_ATOMS: atom_id res chain seq x y z
N SER A 1 6.01 20.44 -0.91
CA SER A 1 5.84 19.99 0.48
C SER A 1 5.76 18.47 0.50
N ILE A 2 6.65 17.80 1.27
CA ILE A 2 6.66 16.33 1.41
C ILE A 2 5.32 15.80 1.97
N PRO A 3 4.71 16.42 3.00
CA PRO A 3 3.39 16.03 3.50
C PRO A 3 2.28 15.96 2.44
N MET A 4 2.21 16.94 1.53
CA MET A 4 1.16 17.01 0.51
C MET A 4 1.30 15.88 -0.52
N GLN A 5 2.53 15.61 -0.96
CA GLN A 5 2.81 14.52 -1.89
C GLN A 5 2.38 13.18 -1.32
N GLU A 6 2.60 12.96 -0.02
CA GLU A 6 2.16 11.73 0.63
C GLU A 6 0.63 11.61 0.67
N ILE A 7 -0.09 12.68 1.01
CA ILE A 7 -1.56 12.70 1.03
C ILE A 7 -2.11 12.29 -0.35
N TRP A 8 -1.55 12.82 -1.43
CA TRP A 8 -1.93 12.45 -2.79
C TRP A 8 -1.56 11.01 -3.15
N MET A 9 -0.38 10.53 -2.73
CA MET A 9 0.02 9.14 -2.96
C MET A 9 -0.86 8.12 -2.24
N LEU A 10 -1.51 8.50 -1.13
CA LEU A 10 -2.45 7.62 -0.43
C LEU A 10 -3.77 7.45 -1.21
N GLN A 11 -4.13 8.40 -2.08
CA GLN A 11 -5.38 8.36 -2.84
C GLN A 11 -5.50 7.10 -3.72
N SER A 12 -4.41 6.68 -4.37
CA SER A 12 -4.39 5.47 -5.20
C SER A 12 -4.49 4.16 -4.41
N ARG A 13 -4.41 4.22 -3.08
CA ARG A 13 -4.45 3.05 -2.19
C ARG A 13 -5.83 2.76 -1.62
N PHE A 14 -6.75 3.72 -1.62
CA PHE A 14 -8.12 3.52 -1.11
C PHE A 14 -8.90 2.42 -1.85
N PRO A 15 -8.70 2.16 -3.16
CA PRO A 15 -9.33 1.02 -3.84
C PRO A 15 -8.79 -0.36 -3.40
N GLU A 16 -7.62 -0.42 -2.73
CA GLU A 16 -6.99 -1.70 -2.36
C GLU A 16 -7.63 -2.33 -1.11
N ARG A 17 -8.69 -3.14 -1.29
CA ARG A 17 -9.39 -3.85 -0.18
C ARG A 17 -8.69 -5.12 0.32
N ARG A 18 -7.37 -5.25 0.11
CA ARG A 18 -6.62 -6.41 0.63
C ARG A 18 -6.37 -6.22 2.12
N ARG A 19 -6.72 -7.21 2.96
CA ARG A 19 -6.54 -7.17 4.43
C ARG A 19 -5.25 -6.48 4.89
N LYS A 20 -4.08 -6.98 4.47
CA LYS A 20 -2.77 -6.40 4.86
C LYS A 20 -2.58 -4.93 4.44
N ARG A 21 -3.16 -4.52 3.30
CA ARG A 21 -3.08 -3.16 2.78
C ARG A 21 -4.00 -2.23 3.56
N VAL A 22 -5.21 -2.69 3.86
CA VAL A 22 -6.19 -1.93 4.65
C VAL A 22 -5.62 -1.57 6.03
N PHE A 23 -5.14 -2.56 6.78
CA PHE A 23 -4.53 -2.31 8.10
C PHE A 23 -3.32 -1.36 8.03
N ARG A 24 -2.48 -1.48 7.00
CA ARG A 24 -1.33 -0.59 6.81
C ARG A 24 -1.76 0.83 6.46
N LEU A 25 -2.86 1.00 5.73
CA LEU A 25 -3.36 2.32 5.36
C LEU A 25 -3.98 3.01 6.59
N LEU A 26 -4.79 2.29 7.37
CA LEU A 26 -5.36 2.80 8.63
C LEU A 26 -4.28 3.23 9.63
N SER A 27 -3.16 2.50 9.70
CA SER A 27 -2.06 2.85 10.61
C SER A 27 -1.18 4.00 10.12
N HIS A 28 -1.45 4.58 8.96
CA HIS A 28 -0.59 5.63 8.38
C HIS A 28 -0.81 6.96 9.11
N PRO A 29 0.25 7.71 9.50
CA PRO A 29 0.10 8.95 10.27
C PRO A 29 -0.70 10.05 9.53
N ARG A 30 -0.72 9.98 8.20
CA ARG A 30 -1.47 10.91 7.33
C ARG A 30 -2.79 10.35 6.81
N PHE A 31 -3.26 9.23 7.36
CA PHE A 31 -4.52 8.61 6.92
C PHE A 31 -5.69 9.58 7.04
N ARG A 32 -5.83 10.28 8.18
CA ARG A 32 -6.93 11.24 8.39
C ARG A 32 -6.97 12.33 7.31
N ALA A 33 -5.83 12.98 7.06
CA ALA A 33 -5.73 13.98 6.01
C ALA A 33 -6.04 13.42 4.60
N ALA A 34 -5.67 12.17 4.33
CA ALA A 34 -6.01 11.53 3.06
C ALA A 34 -7.49 11.13 2.97
N TYR A 35 -8.13 10.78 4.10
CA TYR A 35 -9.56 10.51 4.17
C TYR A 35 -10.38 11.79 4.01
N ASP A 36 -9.99 12.88 4.67
CA ASP A 36 -10.63 14.19 4.48
C ASP A 36 -10.48 14.67 3.02
N PHE A 37 -9.32 14.41 2.41
CA PHE A 37 -9.15 14.70 0.98
C PHE A 37 -10.00 13.78 0.08
N LEU A 38 -10.22 12.53 0.47
CA LEU A 38 -11.13 11.63 -0.25
C LEU A 38 -12.58 12.12 -0.19
N GLU A 39 -13.01 12.67 0.95
CA GLU A 39 -14.33 13.30 1.12
C GLU A 39 -14.50 14.49 0.18
N LEU A 40 -13.50 15.38 0.09
CA LEU A 40 -13.52 16.49 -0.86
C LEU A 40 -13.55 16.02 -2.32
N ARG A 41 -12.83 14.94 -2.64
CA ARG A 41 -12.84 14.36 -3.98
C ARG A 41 -14.18 13.72 -4.33
N LEU A 42 -14.90 13.18 -3.35
CA LEU A 42 -16.22 12.60 -3.57
C LEU A 42 -17.22 13.61 -4.13
N GLU A 43 -17.10 14.89 -3.77
CA GLU A 43 -17.96 15.96 -4.31
C GLU A 43 -17.78 16.15 -5.83
N ALA A 44 -16.57 15.89 -6.34
CA ALA A 44 -16.25 15.99 -7.77
C ALA A 44 -16.35 14.63 -8.50
N GLU A 45 -16.14 13.53 -7.80
CA GLU A 45 -16.05 12.16 -8.33
C GLU A 45 -17.00 11.22 -7.55
N PRO A 46 -18.29 11.15 -7.93
CA PRO A 46 -19.29 10.33 -7.24
C PRO A 46 -18.97 8.83 -7.22
N GLU A 47 -18.14 8.35 -8.15
CA GLU A 47 -17.68 6.96 -8.23
C GLU A 47 -16.92 6.53 -6.96
N LEU A 48 -16.33 7.47 -6.23
CA LEU A 48 -15.61 7.21 -4.98
C LEU A 48 -16.52 6.93 -3.78
N ALA A 49 -17.85 6.99 -3.95
CA ALA A 49 -18.81 6.80 -2.86
C ALA A 49 -18.64 5.42 -2.19
N GLY A 50 -18.34 4.39 -2.99
CA GLY A 50 -18.13 3.03 -2.50
C GLY A 50 -16.86 2.88 -1.66
N GLU A 51 -15.77 3.53 -2.07
CA GLU A 51 -14.54 3.62 -1.28
C GLU A 51 -14.81 4.40 0.01
N PHE A 52 -15.38 5.60 -0.10
CA PHE A 52 -15.62 6.47 1.04
C PHE A 52 -16.47 5.80 2.13
N ALA A 53 -17.56 5.13 1.75
CA ALA A 53 -18.39 4.36 2.66
C ALA A 53 -17.60 3.23 3.34
N PHE A 54 -16.87 2.43 2.56
CA PHE A 54 -16.04 1.35 3.11
C PHE A 54 -15.02 1.86 4.13
N TRP A 55 -14.34 2.97 3.83
CA TRP A 55 -13.31 3.54 4.73
C TRP A 55 -13.90 4.27 5.93
N ARG A 56 -15.15 4.73 5.85
CA ARG A 56 -15.91 5.19 7.02
C ARG A 56 -16.14 4.00 7.97
N ASP A 57 -16.73 2.93 7.46
CA ASP A 57 -17.07 1.74 8.27
C ASP A 57 -15.79 1.11 8.86
N ALA A 58 -14.71 1.05 8.08
CA ALA A 58 -13.43 0.48 8.53
C ALA A 58 -12.78 1.24 9.70
N GLN A 59 -13.13 2.52 9.92
CA GLN A 59 -12.66 3.30 11.08
C GLN A 59 -13.45 2.98 12.36
N GLU A 60 -14.70 2.55 12.22
CA GLU A 60 -15.58 2.22 13.35
C GLU A 60 -15.42 0.78 13.81
N LEU A 61 -15.06 -0.12 12.90
CA LEU A 61 -14.85 -1.53 13.20
C LEU A 61 -13.59 -1.75 14.05
N SER A 62 -13.72 -2.59 15.07
CA SER A 62 -12.57 -3.11 15.81
C SER A 62 -11.66 -3.93 14.90
N GLY A 63 -10.37 -4.04 15.22
CA GLY A 63 -9.39 -4.77 14.39
C GLY A 63 -9.82 -6.21 14.04
N ASP A 64 -10.42 -6.92 14.98
CA ASP A 64 -10.93 -8.28 14.76
C ASP A 64 -12.17 -8.31 13.86
N GLN A 65 -13.09 -7.35 14.02
CA GLN A 65 -14.28 -7.21 13.19
C GLN A 65 -13.92 -6.84 11.75
N LEU A 66 -13.01 -5.89 11.57
CA LEU A 66 -12.49 -5.51 10.26
C LEU A 66 -11.75 -6.68 9.59
N SER A 67 -10.98 -7.44 10.37
CA SER A 67 -10.32 -8.66 9.91
C SER A 67 -11.32 -9.70 9.41
N ALA A 68 -12.43 -9.92 10.13
CA ALA A 68 -13.49 -10.82 9.71
C ALA A 68 -14.18 -10.32 8.44
N HIS A 69 -14.48 -9.01 8.35
CA HIS A 69 -15.13 -8.39 7.21
C HIS A 69 -14.28 -8.49 5.92
N LEU A 70 -12.95 -8.40 6.02
CA LEU A 70 -12.02 -8.51 4.89
C LEU A 70 -11.69 -9.96 4.51
N GLY A 71 -12.14 -10.94 5.30
CA GLY A 71 -11.87 -12.35 5.10
C GLY A 71 -10.43 -12.79 5.42
N PRO A 72 -10.13 -14.09 5.22
CA PRO A 72 -8.83 -14.64 5.52
C PRO A 72 -7.74 -13.98 4.66
N PRO A 73 -6.52 -13.81 5.20
CA PRO A 73 -5.42 -13.29 4.41
C PRO A 73 -5.13 -14.27 3.29
N ARG A 74 -5.33 -13.86 2.03
CA ARG A 74 -4.94 -14.67 0.88
C ARG A 74 -3.42 -14.86 0.91
N THR A 75 -2.99 -16.02 1.36
CA THR A 75 -1.62 -16.52 1.21
C THR A 75 -1.46 -17.06 -0.20
N GLY A 76 -0.88 -16.26 -1.09
CA GLY A 76 -0.44 -16.74 -2.41
C GLY A 76 -1.07 -16.01 -3.59
N GLY A 77 -0.21 -15.38 -4.39
CA GLY A 77 -0.56 -14.69 -5.63
C GLY A 77 0.54 -13.72 -6.06
N GLY A 78 1.75 -14.24 -6.26
CA GLY A 78 2.93 -13.51 -6.70
C GLY A 78 4.20 -14.12 -6.12
N ASP A 79 4.88 -14.93 -6.92
CA ASP A 79 6.16 -15.59 -6.65
C ASP A 79 7.16 -14.72 -5.86
N PRO A 80 7.95 -15.32 -4.95
CA PRO A 80 9.10 -14.65 -4.40
C PRO A 80 10.20 -14.68 -5.47
N LYS A 81 10.24 -13.70 -6.37
CA LYS A 81 11.50 -13.37 -7.03
C LYS A 81 12.23 -12.38 -6.13
N PRO A 82 13.24 -12.79 -5.35
CA PRO A 82 14.11 -11.84 -4.68
C PRO A 82 14.88 -11.12 -5.78
N SER A 83 14.39 -9.97 -6.22
CA SER A 83 15.20 -9.03 -6.99
C SER A 83 16.24 -8.46 -6.05
N ARG A 84 17.29 -9.27 -5.79
CA ARG A 84 18.52 -8.85 -5.16
C ARG A 84 19.08 -7.71 -6.00
N ARG A 85 18.87 -6.51 -5.49
CA ARG A 85 19.61 -5.30 -5.82
C ARG A 85 21.10 -5.64 -6.00
N ARG A 86 21.61 -5.31 -7.19
CA ARG A 86 22.95 -4.77 -7.46
C ARG A 86 24.16 -5.55 -6.92
N ARG A 87 24.85 -6.24 -7.83
CA ARG A 87 26.32 -6.09 -7.97
C ARG A 87 26.76 -6.24 -9.44
N ARG A 88 26.40 -5.24 -10.25
CA ARG A 88 27.24 -4.87 -11.41
C ARG A 88 28.47 -4.13 -10.85
N ARG A 89 29.52 -4.87 -10.52
CA ARG A 89 30.92 -4.37 -10.45
C ARG A 89 31.77 -5.44 -11.13
N ARG A 90 31.94 -5.28 -12.44
CA ARG A 90 33.14 -4.76 -13.11
C ARG A 90 34.17 -5.89 -13.32
N ARG A 91 34.19 -6.35 -14.58
CA ARG A 91 35.28 -6.92 -15.39
C ARG A 91 36.54 -7.41 -14.66
N LYS A 92 36.88 -8.67 -14.96
CA LYS A 92 38.19 -9.36 -15.01
C LYS A 92 39.43 -8.44 -15.03
N PRO A 93 40.56 -8.93 -14.50
CA PRO A 93 41.59 -9.39 -15.43
C PRO A 93 42.18 -10.76 -15.08
N ALA A 94 42.96 -11.28 -16.04
CA ALA A 94 43.69 -12.53 -16.03
C ALA A 94 45.11 -12.37 -15.41
N SER A 95 45.63 -13.46 -14.84
CA SER A 95 47.05 -13.83 -14.67
C SER A 95 47.04 -15.24 -14.07
N GLU A 96 47.36 -16.32 -14.81
CA GLU A 96 48.71 -16.84 -15.11
C GLU A 96 49.54 -17.17 -13.85
N SER A 97 49.98 -18.44 -13.79
CA SER A 97 51.21 -19.02 -13.19
C SER A 97 51.02 -20.17 -12.17
N SER A 98 51.66 -21.29 -12.54
CA SER A 98 52.14 -22.48 -11.81
C SER A 98 51.10 -23.37 -11.12
N GLU A 99 51.12 -24.69 -11.32
CA GLU A 99 52.25 -25.65 -11.34
C GLU A 99 52.04 -26.77 -12.37
#